data_AF-A0A6G6PNQ4-F1
#
_entry.id   AF-A0A6G6PNQ4-F1
#
_cell.length_a   1.000
_cell.length_b   1.000
_cell.length_c   1.000
_cell.angle_alpha   90.00
_cell.angle_beta   90.00
_cell.angle_gamma   90.00
#
_symmetry.space_group_name_H-M   'P 1'
#
loop_
_entity.id
_entity.type
_entity.pdbx_description
1 polymer ?
#
loop_
_entity_poly.entity_id
_entity_poly.type
_entity_poly.pdbx_seq_one_letter_code
_entity_poly.pdbx_strand_id
1 'polypeptide(L)'
;MANELVVIEKSTALEVFKSSDSVEDIIRKVEQEVNSFIPDVSTAKGRKEIASLAYKVAQSKTYLDGLGKDLVAELKEIPKLIDANRRTVRERFDTLRDKVRQPLTEWEAEQDRIKAEKQMLAWHEEALEMNAAFDKALAERIESDHEIALLMNEKFDRDLAEAKAEAERQRIAHEEELKKQAAEQARLAAEQKAQQEIEAAVQRERDAKEAQERAELDKQLAIEAERKKALEAEQARLAEEERKRQEDAKRQEDKEHRRKYNQETLQALVRNGFDEKLATEFIKLVASNQIPHMTMNY
;
A
#
# COMPACT_ATOMS: atom_id res chain seq x y z
N MET A 1 -12.18 136.53 -8.71
CA MET A 1 -11.41 137.14 -7.61
C MET A 1 -11.27 136.06 -6.56
N ALA A 2 -10.06 135.55 -6.31
CA ALA A 2 -9.85 134.50 -5.31
C ALA A 2 -10.32 135.02 -3.93
N ASN A 3 -11.11 134.23 -3.20
CA ASN A 3 -11.60 134.60 -1.87
C ASN A 3 -10.59 134.26 -0.75
N GLU A 4 -9.40 133.82 -1.13
CA GLU A 4 -8.33 133.38 -0.24
C GLU A 4 -7.15 134.36 -0.32
N LEU A 5 -6.42 134.51 0.78
CA LEU A 5 -5.29 135.44 0.91
C LEU A 5 -4.01 134.90 0.26
N VAL A 6 -3.90 133.59 0.08
CA VAL A 6 -2.73 132.95 -0.55
C VAL A 6 -3.20 131.86 -1.51
N VAL A 7 -2.73 131.92 -2.76
CA VAL A 7 -2.96 130.90 -3.79
C VAL A 7 -1.60 130.27 -4.10
N ILE A 8 -1.49 128.96 -3.91
CA ILE A 8 -0.27 128.19 -4.21
C ILE A 8 -0.54 127.39 -5.49
N GLU A 9 0.37 127.45 -6.46
CA GLU A 9 0.29 126.59 -7.64
C GLU A 9 0.52 125.12 -7.25
N LYS A 10 -0.30 124.21 -7.79
CA LYS A 10 -0.26 122.77 -7.47
C LYS A 10 1.11 122.12 -7.71
N SER A 11 1.89 122.66 -8.66
CA SER A 11 3.28 122.25 -8.98
C SER A 11 4.27 122.56 -7.86
N THR A 12 4.08 123.66 -7.13
CA THR A 12 4.95 124.11 -6.03
C THR A 12 4.44 123.62 -4.67
N ALA A 13 3.20 123.11 -4.60
CA ALA A 13 2.57 122.63 -3.37
C ALA A 13 3.38 121.51 -2.69
N LEU A 14 3.97 120.57 -3.45
CA LEU A 14 4.81 119.50 -2.91
C LEU A 14 6.07 120.03 -2.23
N GLU A 15 6.67 121.10 -2.76
CA GLU A 15 7.88 121.71 -2.18
C GLU A 15 7.52 122.53 -0.95
N VAL A 16 6.43 123.30 -1.00
CA VAL A 16 5.94 124.10 0.13
C VAL A 16 5.59 123.22 1.34
N PHE A 17 4.93 122.08 1.14
CA PHE A 17 4.58 121.17 2.25
C PHE A 17 5.73 120.28 2.72
N LYS A 18 6.88 120.27 2.03
CA LYS A 18 8.08 119.53 2.44
C LYS A 18 8.96 120.33 3.40
N SER A 19 9.03 121.65 3.26
CA SER A 19 9.83 122.54 4.12
C SER A 19 8.94 123.22 5.18
N SER A 20 9.23 123.00 6.46
CA SER A 20 8.57 123.70 7.57
C SER A 20 8.65 125.23 7.40
N ASP A 21 9.76 125.71 6.86
CA ASP A 21 10.07 127.13 6.74
C ASP A 21 9.21 127.82 5.69
N SER A 22 8.82 127.12 4.61
CA SER A 22 7.98 127.69 3.55
C SER A 22 6.51 127.76 3.94
N VAL A 23 6.04 126.83 4.79
CA VAL A 23 4.70 126.90 5.39
C VAL A 23 4.64 128.06 6.38
N GLU A 24 5.69 128.22 7.20
CA GLU A 24 5.81 129.31 8.17
C GLU A 24 5.84 130.68 7.47
N ASP A 25 6.54 130.82 6.33
CA ASP A 25 6.54 132.06 5.54
C ASP A 25 5.17 132.43 4.97
N ILE A 26 4.35 131.43 4.62
CA ILE A 26 2.98 131.64 4.14
C ILE A 26 2.07 132.07 5.29
N ILE A 27 2.21 131.45 6.46
CA ILE A 27 1.49 131.83 7.68
C ILE A 27 1.86 133.26 8.07
N ARG A 28 3.15 133.62 8.07
CA ARG A 28 3.61 134.99 8.38
C ARG A 28 3.04 136.05 7.44
N LYS A 29 2.89 135.75 6.15
CA LYS A 29 2.24 136.68 5.20
C LYS A 29 0.77 136.90 5.55
N VAL A 30 0.04 135.83 5.88
CA VAL A 30 -1.35 135.93 6.35
C VAL A 30 -1.44 136.70 7.66
N GLU A 31 -0.52 136.47 8.60
CA GLU A 31 -0.46 137.21 9.87
C GLU A 31 -0.15 138.70 9.67
N GLN A 32 0.74 139.06 8.76
CA GLN A 32 1.03 140.47 8.42
C GLN A 32 -0.19 141.18 7.82
N GLU A 33 -0.95 140.50 6.96
CA GLU A 33 -2.20 141.02 6.40
C GLU A 33 -3.30 141.16 7.45
N VAL A 34 -3.36 140.25 8.43
CA VAL A 34 -4.31 140.33 9.54
C VAL A 34 -3.93 141.42 10.54
N ASN A 35 -2.64 141.57 10.86
CA ASN A 35 -2.14 142.55 11.84
C ASN A 35 -2.10 143.99 11.30
N SER A 36 -2.00 144.18 9.98
CA SER A 36 -2.07 145.50 9.36
C SER A 36 -3.50 146.05 9.26
N PHE A 37 -4.51 145.21 9.48
CA PHE A 37 -5.91 145.62 9.51
C PHE A 37 -6.27 146.24 10.87
N ILE A 38 -6.61 147.53 10.90
CA ILE A 38 -7.04 148.25 12.11
C ILE A 38 -8.53 147.97 12.34
N PRO A 39 -8.92 147.20 13.38
CA PRO A 39 -10.31 146.80 13.56
C PRO A 39 -11.16 147.95 14.14
N ASP A 40 -12.15 148.43 13.37
CA ASP A 40 -13.18 149.36 13.88
C ASP A 40 -14.47 148.60 14.21
N VAL A 41 -14.74 148.40 15.50
CA VAL A 41 -15.96 147.72 15.98
C VAL A 41 -17.14 148.67 16.18
N SER A 42 -16.93 149.98 16.10
CA SER A 42 -17.95 151.00 16.37
C SER A 42 -18.95 151.12 15.21
N THR A 43 -18.51 150.91 13.97
CA THR A 43 -19.35 151.01 12.77
C THR A 43 -19.88 149.64 12.29
N ALA A 44 -21.09 149.63 11.70
CA ALA A 44 -21.66 148.42 11.09
C ALA A 44 -20.87 147.93 9.86
N LYS A 45 -20.10 148.82 9.21
CA LYS A 45 -19.21 148.48 8.09
C LYS A 45 -17.93 147.80 8.61
N GLY A 46 -17.27 148.35 9.63
CA GLY A 46 -16.07 147.73 10.21
C GLY A 46 -16.33 146.34 10.80
N ARG A 47 -17.49 146.11 11.44
CA ARG A 47 -17.89 144.75 11.87
C ARG A 47 -18.05 143.75 10.71
N LYS A 48 -18.51 144.18 9.54
CA LYS A 48 -18.61 143.32 8.33
C LYS A 48 -17.25 143.06 7.70
N GLU A 49 -16.34 144.03 7.73
CA GLU A 49 -14.98 143.88 7.24
C GLU A 49 -14.17 142.90 8.10
N ILE A 50 -14.31 142.98 9.44
CA ILE A 50 -13.76 141.99 10.37
C ILE A 50 -14.28 140.57 10.06
N ALA A 51 -15.60 140.43 9.88
CA ALA A 51 -16.20 139.14 9.54
C ALA A 51 -15.73 138.60 8.19
N SER A 52 -15.53 139.48 7.20
CA SER A 52 -15.01 139.13 5.87
C SER A 52 -13.56 138.67 5.94
N LEU A 53 -12.70 139.38 6.68
CA LEU A 53 -11.30 139.00 6.85
C LEU A 53 -11.17 137.66 7.59
N ALA A 54 -11.93 137.46 8.67
CA ALA A 54 -11.98 136.18 9.37
C ALA A 54 -12.45 135.03 8.46
N TYR A 55 -13.43 135.29 7.58
CA TYR A 55 -13.90 134.31 6.61
C TYR A 55 -12.83 133.97 5.56
N LYS A 56 -12.08 134.96 5.06
CA LYS A 56 -10.95 134.72 4.12
C LYS A 56 -9.84 133.88 4.76
N VAL A 57 -9.50 134.15 6.03
CA VAL A 57 -8.54 133.33 6.79
C VAL A 57 -9.03 131.89 6.94
N ALA A 58 -10.32 131.69 7.25
CA ALA A 58 -10.92 130.36 7.35
C ALA A 58 -10.93 129.61 6.00
N GLN A 59 -11.16 130.31 4.91
CA GLN A 59 -11.08 129.73 3.57
C GLN A 59 -9.65 129.35 3.20
N SER A 60 -8.67 130.23 3.42
CA SER A 60 -7.26 129.92 3.17
C SER A 60 -6.76 128.72 3.99
N LYS A 61 -7.21 128.56 5.24
CA LYS A 61 -6.96 127.35 6.03
C LYS A 61 -7.51 126.09 5.35
N THR A 62 -8.77 126.14 4.93
CA THR A 62 -9.46 124.98 4.34
C THR A 62 -8.84 124.58 3.00
N TYR A 63 -8.42 125.57 2.20
CA TYR A 63 -7.72 125.37 0.94
C TYR A 63 -6.35 124.71 1.12
N LEU A 64 -5.53 125.19 2.06
CA LEU A 64 -4.22 124.60 2.34
C LEU A 64 -4.34 123.17 2.88
N ASP A 65 -5.30 122.90 3.77
CA ASP A 65 -5.58 121.55 4.26
C ASP A 65 -6.07 120.61 3.14
N GLY A 66 -6.92 121.12 2.24
CA GLY A 66 -7.39 120.39 1.06
C GLY A 66 -6.26 120.01 0.11
N LEU A 67 -5.39 120.97 -0.24
CA LEU A 67 -4.22 120.72 -1.09
C LEU A 67 -3.24 119.72 -0.47
N GLY A 68 -3.01 119.79 0.85
CA GLY A 68 -2.18 118.82 1.55
C GLY A 68 -2.77 117.41 1.51
N LYS A 69 -4.09 117.27 1.67
CA LYS A 69 -4.79 115.97 1.59
C LYS A 69 -4.74 115.37 0.19
N ASP A 70 -4.99 116.18 -0.85
CA ASP A 70 -4.94 115.74 -2.24
C ASP A 70 -3.53 115.28 -2.62
N LEU A 71 -2.50 116.03 -2.22
CA LEU A 71 -1.11 115.67 -2.44
C LEU A 71 -0.72 114.35 -1.75
N VAL A 72 -1.14 114.16 -0.50
CA VAL A 72 -0.91 112.90 0.23
C VAL A 72 -1.65 111.74 -0.43
N ALA A 73 -2.85 111.96 -0.98
CA ALA A 73 -3.59 110.94 -1.71
C ALA A 73 -2.85 110.52 -2.99
N GLU A 74 -2.38 111.49 -3.79
CA GLU A 74 -1.60 111.23 -5.01
C GLU A 74 -0.29 110.49 -4.69
N LEU A 75 0.45 110.92 -3.67
CA LEU A 75 1.69 110.27 -3.24
C LEU A 75 1.47 108.83 -2.73
N LYS A 76 0.29 108.52 -2.16
CA LYS A 76 -0.06 107.16 -1.71
C LYS A 76 -0.40 106.22 -2.87
N GLU A 77 -0.82 106.73 -4.01
CA GLU A 77 -1.05 105.90 -5.21
C GLU A 77 0.26 105.43 -5.85
N ILE A 78 1.35 106.20 -5.71
CA ILE A 78 2.66 105.84 -6.26
C ILE A 78 3.17 104.49 -5.71
N PRO A 79 3.22 104.23 -4.38
CA PRO A 79 3.58 102.91 -3.84
C PRO A 79 2.70 101.77 -4.37
N LYS A 80 1.38 101.96 -4.49
CA LYS A 80 0.48 100.94 -5.02
C LYS A 80 0.83 100.55 -6.46
N LEU A 81 1.12 101.55 -7.29
CA LEU A 81 1.56 101.35 -8.67
C LEU A 81 2.94 100.66 -8.74
N ILE A 82 3.86 101.01 -7.84
CA ILE A 82 5.18 100.37 -7.75
C ILE A 82 5.02 98.88 -7.40
N ASP A 83 4.21 98.54 -6.40
CA ASP A 83 3.98 97.15 -6.00
C ASP A 83 3.26 96.34 -7.09
N ALA A 84 2.28 96.95 -7.76
CA ALA A 84 1.60 96.32 -8.91
C ALA A 84 2.59 96.03 -10.05
N ASN A 85 3.42 97.00 -10.42
CA ASN A 85 4.43 96.83 -11.46
C ASN A 85 5.50 95.79 -11.05
N ARG A 86 5.95 95.81 -9.80
CA ARG A 86 6.90 94.82 -9.27
C ARG A 86 6.33 93.40 -9.33
N ARG A 87 5.03 93.24 -9.07
CA ARG A 87 4.33 91.96 -9.22
C ARG A 87 4.29 91.52 -10.68
N THR A 88 3.90 92.40 -11.60
CA THR A 88 3.89 92.10 -13.04
C THR A 88 5.28 91.72 -13.56
N VAL A 89 6.33 92.40 -13.11
CA VAL A 89 7.72 92.05 -13.44
C VAL A 89 8.02 90.63 -12.96
N ARG A 90 7.70 90.30 -11.71
CA ARG A 90 7.94 88.94 -11.18
C ARG A 90 7.24 87.87 -12.00
N GLU A 91 5.92 88.01 -12.20
CA GLU A 91 5.11 87.02 -12.93
C GLU A 91 5.56 86.84 -14.38
N ARG A 92 5.91 87.93 -15.08
CA ARG A 92 6.43 87.85 -16.46
C ARG A 92 7.79 87.19 -16.53
N PHE A 93 8.69 87.49 -15.60
CA PHE A 93 10.02 86.89 -15.57
C PHE A 93 9.98 85.42 -15.18
N ASP A 94 9.12 85.02 -14.24
CA ASP A 94 8.89 83.60 -13.93
C ASP A 94 8.34 82.84 -15.15
N THR A 95 7.35 83.41 -15.83
CA THR A 95 6.81 82.82 -17.07
C THR A 95 7.88 82.68 -18.16
N LEU A 96 8.76 83.68 -18.32
CA LEU A 96 9.87 83.61 -19.28
C LEU A 96 10.90 82.56 -18.88
N ARG A 97 11.25 82.45 -17.59
CA ARG A 97 12.14 81.40 -17.08
C ARG A 97 11.59 80.02 -17.41
N ASP A 98 10.31 79.80 -17.16
CA ASP A 98 9.67 78.50 -17.37
C ASP A 98 9.64 78.15 -18.87
N LYS A 99 9.35 79.12 -19.75
CA LYS A 99 9.46 78.95 -21.21
C LYS A 99 10.88 78.62 -21.67
N VAL A 100 11.89 79.26 -21.09
CA VAL A 100 13.30 78.99 -21.43
C VAL A 100 13.70 77.59 -20.94
N ARG A 101 13.16 77.13 -19.81
CA ARG A 101 13.44 75.81 -19.26
C ARG A 101 12.66 74.68 -19.93
N GLN A 102 11.50 74.97 -20.51
CA GLN A 102 10.59 73.99 -21.07
C GLN A 102 11.24 73.01 -22.07
N PRO A 103 12.08 73.44 -23.05
CA PRO A 103 12.72 72.52 -23.97
C PRO A 103 13.67 71.53 -23.29
N LEU A 104 14.33 71.95 -22.20
CA LEU A 104 15.19 71.07 -21.41
C LEU A 104 14.35 70.04 -20.65
N THR A 105 13.26 70.46 -20.02
CA THR A 105 12.33 69.55 -19.33
C THR A 105 11.73 68.52 -20.28
N GLU A 106 11.34 68.93 -21.49
CA GLU A 106 10.82 68.02 -22.52
C GLU A 106 11.88 67.03 -23.00
N TRP A 107 13.13 67.49 -23.18
CA TRP A 107 14.24 66.61 -23.54
C TRP A 107 14.61 65.61 -22.43
N GLU A 108 14.63 66.04 -21.17
CA GLU A 108 14.86 65.14 -20.01
C GLU A 108 13.78 64.05 -19.93
N ALA A 109 12.50 64.43 -20.08
CA ALA A 109 11.38 63.49 -20.11
C ALA A 109 11.48 62.49 -21.29
N GLU A 110 11.89 62.97 -22.47
CA GLU A 110 12.12 62.12 -23.63
C GLU A 110 13.30 61.16 -23.41
N GLN A 111 14.39 61.62 -22.82
CA GLN A 111 15.52 60.76 -22.48
C GLN A 111 15.14 59.66 -21.49
N ASP A 112 14.32 59.99 -20.50
CA ASP A 112 13.85 58.99 -19.54
C ASP A 112 12.88 57.99 -20.19
N ARG A 113 12.03 58.44 -21.13
CA ARG A 113 11.22 57.53 -21.96
C ARG A 113 12.09 56.59 -22.80
N ILE A 114 13.11 57.13 -23.48
CA ILE A 114 14.04 56.36 -24.30
C ILE A 114 14.82 55.35 -23.44
N LYS A 115 15.25 55.72 -22.23
CA LYS A 115 15.90 54.78 -21.30
C LYS A 115 14.96 53.67 -20.88
N ALA A 116 13.71 53.99 -20.54
CA ALA A 116 12.70 53.00 -20.19
C ALA A 116 12.41 52.05 -21.36
N GLU A 117 12.26 52.58 -22.58
CA GLU A 117 12.05 51.77 -23.78
C GLU A 117 13.25 50.87 -24.09
N LYS A 118 14.48 51.39 -23.98
CA LYS A 118 15.71 50.59 -24.11
C LYS A 118 15.81 49.49 -23.05
N GLN A 119 15.40 49.77 -21.82
CA GLN A 119 15.38 48.78 -20.74
C GLN A 119 14.35 47.69 -21.02
N MET A 120 13.16 48.05 -21.52
CA MET A 120 12.14 47.09 -21.93
C MET A 120 12.61 46.23 -23.11
N LEU A 121 13.30 46.81 -24.09
CA LEU A 121 13.90 46.07 -25.20
C LEU A 121 15.00 45.11 -24.72
N ALA A 122 15.87 45.54 -23.80
CA ALA A 122 16.90 44.68 -23.23
C ALA A 122 16.29 43.48 -22.46
N TRP A 123 15.26 43.72 -21.65
CA TRP A 123 14.52 42.63 -20.99
C TRP A 123 13.81 41.70 -21.98
N HIS A 124 13.30 42.25 -23.08
CA HIS A 124 12.66 41.43 -24.11
C HIS A 124 13.68 40.54 -24.83
N GLU A 125 14.86 41.07 -25.16
CA GLU A 125 15.96 40.32 -25.78
C GLU A 125 16.46 39.21 -24.86
N GLU A 126 16.72 39.52 -23.58
CA GLU A 126 17.10 38.53 -22.57
C GLU A 126 16.04 37.43 -22.41
N ALA A 127 14.76 37.80 -22.39
CA ALA A 127 13.67 36.82 -22.31
C ALA A 127 13.60 35.92 -23.55
N LEU A 128 13.85 36.45 -24.75
CA LEU A 128 13.90 35.66 -25.98
C LEU A 128 15.07 34.68 -25.97
N GLU A 129 16.26 35.10 -25.51
CA GLU A 129 17.41 34.20 -25.36
C GLU A 129 17.14 33.08 -24.36
N MET A 130 16.54 33.40 -23.19
CA MET A 130 16.16 32.40 -22.20
C MET A 130 15.13 31.41 -22.74
N ASN A 131 14.12 31.88 -23.48
CA ASN A 131 13.13 31.01 -24.10
C ASN A 131 13.77 30.10 -25.16
N ALA A 132 14.65 30.63 -26.00
CA ALA A 132 15.36 29.82 -26.99
C ALA A 132 16.25 28.74 -26.34
N ALA A 133 16.91 29.07 -25.23
CA ALA A 133 17.69 28.11 -24.45
C ALA A 133 16.79 27.03 -23.82
N PHE A 134 15.62 27.42 -23.30
CA PHE A 134 14.64 26.49 -22.74
C PHE A 134 14.08 25.53 -23.80
N ASP A 135 13.69 26.06 -24.97
CA ASP A 135 13.17 25.27 -26.08
C ASP A 135 14.21 24.26 -26.58
N LYS A 136 15.49 24.68 -26.66
CA LYS A 136 16.59 23.77 -27.01
C LYS A 136 16.78 22.68 -25.96
N ALA A 137 16.80 23.03 -24.68
CA ALA A 137 16.94 22.04 -23.59
C ALA A 137 15.75 21.06 -23.55
N LEU A 138 14.55 21.54 -23.85
CA LEU A 138 13.37 20.70 -23.95
C LEU A 138 13.47 19.72 -25.13
N ALA A 139 13.96 20.17 -26.30
CA ALA A 139 14.18 19.28 -27.44
C ALA A 139 15.21 18.19 -27.13
N GLU A 140 16.37 18.55 -26.54
CA GLU A 140 17.40 17.58 -26.12
C GLU A 140 16.85 16.56 -25.11
N ARG A 141 16.01 17.02 -24.17
CA ARG A 141 15.37 16.13 -23.20
C ARG A 141 14.37 15.18 -23.84
N ILE A 142 13.56 15.66 -24.79
CA ILE A 142 12.61 14.81 -25.52
C ILE A 142 13.35 13.71 -26.28
N GLU A 143 14.46 14.03 -26.93
CA GLU A 143 15.29 13.04 -27.64
C GLU A 143 15.87 12.00 -26.66
N SER A 144 16.44 12.45 -25.54
CA SER A 144 16.98 11.56 -24.51
C SER A 144 15.90 10.65 -23.89
N ASP A 145 14.74 11.21 -23.54
CA ASP A 145 13.62 10.45 -22.98
C ASP A 145 13.07 9.44 -24.00
N HIS A 146 13.07 9.79 -25.30
CA HIS A 146 12.67 8.88 -26.37
C HIS A 146 13.64 7.70 -26.52
N GLU A 147 14.95 7.94 -26.52
CA GLU A 147 15.96 6.88 -26.55
C GLU A 147 15.83 5.93 -25.36
N ILE A 148 15.63 6.48 -24.16
CA ILE A 148 15.41 5.69 -22.95
C ILE A 148 14.14 4.83 -23.08
N ALA A 149 13.05 5.39 -23.61
CA ALA A 149 11.81 4.65 -23.82
C ALA A 149 12.00 3.47 -24.81
N LEU A 150 12.76 3.65 -25.88
CA LEU A 150 13.09 2.58 -26.83
C LEU A 150 13.91 1.47 -26.16
N LEU A 151 14.94 1.83 -25.39
CA LEU A 151 15.74 0.85 -24.64
C LEU A 151 14.91 0.09 -23.60
N MET A 152 13.98 0.77 -22.93
CA MET A 152 13.05 0.12 -22.00
C MET A 152 12.15 -0.88 -22.73
N ASN A 153 11.59 -0.53 -23.88
CA ASN A 153 10.78 -1.46 -24.67
C ASN A 153 11.59 -2.70 -25.09
N GLU A 154 12.81 -2.51 -25.60
CA GLU A 154 13.68 -3.64 -25.97
C GLU A 154 13.98 -4.55 -24.77
N LYS A 155 14.24 -3.94 -23.59
CA LYS A 155 14.41 -4.71 -22.36
C LYS A 155 13.16 -5.49 -22.00
N PHE A 156 11.97 -4.88 -22.06
CA PHE A 156 10.72 -5.59 -21.81
C PHE A 156 10.50 -6.77 -22.76
N ASP A 157 10.80 -6.58 -24.05
CA ASP A 157 10.70 -7.65 -25.05
C ASP A 157 11.66 -8.81 -24.75
N ARG A 158 12.90 -8.48 -24.35
CA ARG A 158 13.89 -9.48 -23.94
C ARG A 158 13.46 -10.22 -22.68
N ASP A 159 13.06 -9.51 -21.64
CA ASP A 159 12.64 -10.09 -20.37
C ASP A 159 11.40 -10.99 -20.58
N LEU A 160 10.47 -10.60 -21.46
CA LEU A 160 9.33 -11.44 -21.86
C LEU A 160 9.77 -12.70 -22.63
N ALA A 161 10.74 -12.58 -23.53
CA ALA A 161 11.29 -13.71 -24.26
C ALA A 161 12.02 -14.70 -23.32
N GLU A 162 12.80 -14.19 -22.38
CA GLU A 162 13.48 -14.97 -21.34
C GLU A 162 12.46 -15.69 -20.44
N ALA A 163 11.44 -14.98 -19.95
CA ALA A 163 10.37 -15.59 -19.14
C ALA A 163 9.63 -16.72 -19.89
N LYS A 164 9.35 -16.53 -21.19
CA LYS A 164 8.77 -17.60 -22.03
C LYS A 164 9.72 -18.78 -22.20
N ALA A 165 11.00 -18.52 -22.41
CA ALA A 165 12.01 -19.57 -22.54
C ALA A 165 12.18 -20.36 -21.24
N GLU A 166 12.15 -19.70 -20.08
CA GLU A 166 12.19 -20.33 -18.76
C GLU A 166 10.93 -21.17 -18.51
N ALA A 167 9.74 -20.65 -18.82
CA ALA A 167 8.49 -21.39 -18.70
C ALA A 167 8.52 -22.66 -19.57
N GLU A 168 9.04 -22.58 -20.81
CA GLU A 168 9.16 -23.75 -21.67
C GLU A 168 10.20 -24.76 -21.14
N ARG A 169 11.35 -24.29 -20.61
CA ARG A 169 12.32 -25.18 -19.94
C ARG A 169 11.70 -25.90 -18.75
N GLN A 170 10.89 -25.21 -17.95
CA GLN A 170 10.19 -25.81 -16.83
C GLN A 170 9.16 -26.85 -17.29
N ARG A 171 8.43 -26.58 -18.39
CA ARG A 171 7.50 -27.56 -18.98
C ARG A 171 8.21 -28.80 -19.48
N ILE A 172 9.33 -28.64 -20.21
CA ILE A 172 10.15 -29.76 -20.69
C ILE A 172 10.68 -30.57 -19.50
N ALA A 173 11.25 -29.91 -18.49
CA ALA A 173 11.78 -30.58 -17.30
C ALA A 173 10.68 -31.35 -16.54
N HIS A 174 9.49 -30.77 -16.40
CA HIS A 174 8.34 -31.44 -15.77
C HIS A 174 7.85 -32.63 -16.61
N GLU A 175 7.80 -32.51 -17.94
CA GLU A 175 7.43 -33.62 -18.82
C GLU A 175 8.46 -34.76 -18.75
N GLU A 176 9.75 -34.44 -18.73
CA GLU A 176 10.81 -35.43 -18.54
C GLU A 176 10.72 -36.13 -17.18
N GLU A 177 10.44 -35.38 -16.11
CA GLU A 177 10.24 -35.95 -14.78
C GLU A 177 9.03 -36.88 -14.74
N LEU A 178 7.91 -36.48 -15.35
CA LEU A 178 6.73 -37.33 -15.46
C LEU A 178 7.01 -38.60 -16.28
N LYS A 179 7.81 -38.50 -17.36
CA LYS A 179 8.26 -39.67 -18.13
C LYS A 179 9.15 -40.60 -17.29
N LYS A 180 10.06 -40.06 -16.48
CA LYS A 180 10.89 -40.85 -15.56
C LYS A 180 10.04 -41.55 -14.52
N GLN A 181 9.11 -40.84 -13.88
CA GLN A 181 8.19 -41.42 -12.90
C GLN A 181 7.31 -42.50 -13.52
N ALA A 182 6.79 -42.29 -14.73
CA ALA A 182 6.02 -43.30 -15.45
C ALA A 182 6.87 -44.53 -15.79
N ALA A 183 8.13 -44.35 -16.21
CA ALA A 183 9.06 -45.45 -16.48
C ALA A 183 9.44 -46.22 -15.20
N GLU A 184 9.64 -45.51 -14.09
CA GLU A 184 9.92 -46.13 -12.79
C GLU A 184 8.70 -46.90 -12.25
N GLN A 185 7.51 -46.31 -12.32
CA GLN A 185 6.25 -46.98 -11.97
C GLN A 185 6.02 -48.22 -12.84
N ALA A 186 6.30 -48.14 -14.14
CA ALA A 186 6.22 -49.31 -15.03
C ALA A 186 7.24 -50.40 -14.64
N ARG A 187 8.46 -50.01 -14.25
CA ARG A 187 9.49 -50.95 -13.77
C ARG A 187 9.08 -51.61 -12.46
N LEU A 188 8.60 -50.84 -11.48
CA LEU A 188 8.11 -51.36 -10.20
C LEU A 188 6.90 -52.26 -10.39
N ALA A 189 5.95 -51.90 -11.27
CA ALA A 189 4.81 -52.75 -11.58
C ALA A 189 5.23 -54.05 -12.28
N ALA A 190 6.22 -54.00 -13.17
CA ALA A 190 6.78 -55.20 -13.81
C ALA A 190 7.51 -56.10 -12.79
N GLU A 191 8.28 -55.51 -11.87
CA GLU A 191 8.97 -56.23 -10.79
C GLU A 191 7.96 -56.85 -9.81
N GLN A 192 6.92 -56.11 -9.43
CA GLN A 192 5.83 -56.65 -8.59
C GLN A 192 5.09 -57.79 -9.29
N LYS A 193 4.81 -57.69 -10.59
CA LYS A 193 4.20 -58.79 -11.35
C LYS A 193 5.13 -60.00 -11.41
N ALA A 194 6.42 -59.80 -11.68
CA ALA A 194 7.39 -60.89 -11.68
C ALA A 194 7.48 -61.55 -10.30
N GLN A 195 7.50 -60.77 -9.23
CA GLN A 195 7.50 -61.28 -7.85
C GLN A 195 6.21 -62.05 -7.53
N GLN A 196 5.05 -61.54 -7.92
CA GLN A 196 3.77 -62.25 -7.77
C GLN A 196 3.74 -63.55 -8.58
N GLU A 197 4.31 -63.58 -9.78
CA GLU A 197 4.42 -64.79 -10.59
C GLU A 197 5.36 -65.82 -9.95
N ILE A 198 6.49 -65.38 -9.39
CA ILE A 198 7.42 -66.23 -8.63
C ILE A 198 6.73 -66.78 -7.38
N GLU A 199 6.07 -65.92 -6.59
CA GLU A 199 5.34 -66.35 -5.40
C GLU A 199 4.21 -67.30 -5.75
N ALA A 200 3.43 -67.02 -6.80
CA ALA A 200 2.40 -67.92 -7.29
C ALA A 200 3.00 -69.24 -7.80
N ALA A 201 4.17 -69.23 -8.44
CA ALA A 201 4.86 -70.46 -8.85
C ALA A 201 5.34 -71.26 -7.63
N VAL A 202 5.91 -70.60 -6.62
CA VAL A 202 6.32 -71.24 -5.36
C VAL A 202 5.13 -71.81 -4.61
N GLN A 203 4.00 -71.10 -4.54
CA GLN A 203 2.77 -71.62 -3.94
C GLN A 203 2.24 -72.82 -4.72
N ARG A 204 2.18 -72.76 -6.06
CA ARG A 204 1.79 -73.92 -6.88
C ARG A 204 2.74 -75.11 -6.68
N GLU A 205 4.04 -74.88 -6.52
CA GLU A 205 5.01 -75.95 -6.25
C GLU A 205 4.81 -76.54 -4.84
N ARG A 206 4.54 -75.70 -3.83
CA ARG A 206 4.19 -76.13 -2.47
C ARG A 206 2.89 -76.91 -2.46
N ASP A 207 1.83 -76.40 -3.07
CA ASP A 207 0.54 -77.07 -3.19
C ASP A 207 0.67 -78.41 -3.92
N ALA A 208 1.49 -78.47 -4.98
CA ALA A 208 1.78 -79.72 -5.69
C ALA A 208 2.56 -80.72 -4.83
N LYS A 209 3.53 -80.25 -4.04
CA LYS A 209 4.28 -81.09 -3.08
C LYS A 209 3.38 -81.57 -1.95
N GLU A 210 2.56 -80.71 -1.35
CA GLU A 210 1.60 -81.10 -0.32
C GLU A 210 0.55 -82.07 -0.86
N ALA A 211 0.07 -81.88 -2.10
CA ALA A 211 -0.83 -82.83 -2.75
C ALA A 211 -0.15 -84.18 -3.03
N GLN A 212 1.14 -84.18 -3.41
CA GLN A 212 1.92 -85.40 -3.57
C GLN A 212 2.16 -86.10 -2.24
N GLU A 213 2.55 -85.37 -1.19
CA GLU A 213 2.75 -85.92 0.17
C GLU A 213 1.43 -86.49 0.73
N ARG A 214 0.30 -85.81 0.54
CA ARG A 214 -1.02 -86.35 0.91
C ARG A 214 -1.36 -87.60 0.10
N ALA A 215 -1.10 -87.61 -1.21
CA ALA A 215 -1.33 -88.79 -2.03
C ALA A 215 -0.40 -89.96 -1.67
N GLU A 216 0.84 -89.70 -1.26
CA GLU A 216 1.75 -90.71 -0.75
C GLU A 216 1.33 -91.22 0.63
N LEU A 217 0.93 -90.33 1.53
CA LEU A 217 0.39 -90.71 2.84
C LEU A 217 -0.88 -91.54 2.69
N ASP A 218 -1.81 -91.14 1.82
CA ASP A 218 -3.03 -91.91 1.53
C ASP A 218 -2.71 -93.28 0.93
N LYS A 219 -1.70 -93.38 0.04
CA LYS A 219 -1.20 -94.67 -0.47
C LYS A 219 -0.58 -95.51 0.65
N GLN A 220 0.22 -94.91 1.52
CA GLN A 220 0.83 -95.62 2.65
C GLN A 220 -0.23 -96.11 3.63
N LEU A 221 -1.22 -95.28 3.96
CA LEU A 221 -2.36 -95.67 4.79
C LEU A 221 -3.20 -96.77 4.12
N ALA A 222 -3.38 -96.74 2.80
CA ALA A 222 -4.05 -97.82 2.08
C ALA A 222 -3.25 -99.14 2.13
N ILE A 223 -1.92 -99.08 1.96
CA ILE A 223 -1.03 -100.24 2.06
C ILE A 223 -0.99 -100.78 3.50
N GLU A 224 -0.94 -99.92 4.51
CA GLU A 224 -0.99 -100.32 5.91
C GLU A 224 -2.35 -100.91 6.29
N ALA A 225 -3.45 -100.35 5.79
CA ALA A 225 -4.78 -100.92 5.97
C ALA A 225 -4.92 -102.29 5.29
N GLU A 226 -4.32 -102.47 4.11
CA GLU A 226 -4.26 -103.76 3.42
C GLU A 226 -3.40 -104.77 4.17
N ARG A 227 -2.20 -104.37 4.64
CA ARG A 227 -1.34 -105.22 5.48
C ARG A 227 -2.02 -105.60 6.78
N LYS A 228 -2.71 -104.66 7.44
CA LYS A 228 -3.44 -104.94 8.68
C LYS A 228 -4.60 -105.91 8.43
N LYS A 229 -5.34 -105.77 7.33
CA LYS A 229 -6.35 -106.76 6.91
C LYS A 229 -5.75 -108.13 6.60
N ALA A 230 -4.59 -108.17 5.94
CA ALA A 230 -3.90 -109.44 5.65
C ALA A 230 -3.41 -110.13 6.93
N LEU A 231 -2.88 -109.36 7.88
CA LEU A 231 -2.40 -109.86 9.17
C LEU A 231 -3.56 -110.31 10.08
N GLU A 232 -4.68 -109.57 10.09
CA GLU A 232 -5.91 -109.97 10.78
C GLU A 232 -6.52 -111.24 10.16
N ALA A 233 -6.47 -111.39 8.83
CA ALA A 233 -6.91 -112.60 8.15
C ALA A 233 -6.00 -113.81 8.46
N GLU A 234 -4.70 -113.62 8.55
CA GLU A 234 -3.75 -114.67 8.93
C GLU A 234 -3.92 -115.08 10.41
N GLN A 235 -4.10 -114.12 11.32
CA GLN A 235 -4.40 -114.38 12.73
C GLN A 235 -5.74 -115.09 12.92
N ALA A 236 -6.78 -114.73 12.15
CA ALA A 236 -8.06 -115.43 12.17
C ALA A 236 -7.92 -116.89 11.71
N ARG A 237 -7.08 -117.16 10.70
CA ARG A 237 -6.81 -118.51 10.22
C ARG A 237 -6.07 -119.37 11.26
N LEU A 238 -5.07 -118.79 11.92
CA LEU A 238 -4.33 -119.46 13.00
C LEU A 238 -5.22 -119.77 14.21
N ALA A 239 -6.10 -118.83 14.59
CA ALA A 239 -7.07 -119.05 15.67
C ALA A 239 -8.12 -120.13 15.35
N GLU A 240 -8.53 -120.25 14.09
CA GLU A 240 -9.44 -121.33 13.65
C GLU A 240 -8.76 -122.70 13.65
N GLU A 241 -7.48 -122.76 13.30
CA GLU A 241 -6.67 -123.99 13.33
C GLU A 241 -6.40 -124.47 14.76
N GLU A 242 -6.20 -123.55 15.70
CA GLU A 242 -5.99 -123.85 17.11
C GLU A 242 -7.28 -124.36 17.79
N ARG A 243 -8.45 -123.81 17.41
CA ARG A 243 -9.76 -124.32 17.87
C ARG A 243 -10.01 -125.76 17.46
N LYS A 244 -9.65 -126.16 16.24
CA LYS A 244 -9.81 -127.56 15.79
C LYS A 244 -8.92 -128.53 16.56
N ARG A 245 -7.67 -128.16 16.86
CA ARG A 245 -6.75 -128.98 17.68
C ARG A 245 -7.22 -129.18 19.11
N GLN A 246 -7.78 -128.14 19.73
CA GLN A 246 -8.30 -128.24 21.10
C GLN A 246 -9.59 -129.07 21.20
N GLU A 247 -10.40 -129.13 20.14
CA GLU A 247 -11.63 -129.91 20.11
C GLU A 247 -11.37 -131.43 19.95
N ASP A 248 -10.34 -131.81 19.20
CA ASP A 248 -9.98 -133.23 19.01
C ASP A 248 -9.25 -133.84 20.23
N ALA A 249 -8.47 -133.04 20.98
CA ALA A 249 -7.78 -133.50 22.20
C ALA A 249 -8.75 -133.90 23.32
N LYS A 250 -9.85 -133.15 23.51
CA LYS A 250 -10.85 -133.44 24.56
C LYS A 250 -11.65 -134.72 24.31
N ARG A 251 -11.75 -135.20 23.06
CA ARG A 251 -12.45 -136.47 22.73
C ARG A 251 -11.60 -137.72 22.96
N GLN A 252 -10.27 -137.58 23.07
CA GLN A 252 -9.36 -138.71 23.30
C GLN A 252 -9.21 -139.02 24.80
N GLU A 253 -9.10 -138.01 25.66
CA GLU A 253 -8.95 -138.20 27.13
C GLU A 253 -10.17 -138.90 27.76
N ASP A 254 -11.37 -138.61 27.26
CA ASP A 254 -12.65 -139.13 27.79
C ASP A 254 -12.91 -140.61 27.45
N LYS A 255 -12.14 -141.18 26.51
CA LYS A 255 -12.17 -142.61 26.16
C LYS A 255 -11.20 -143.44 27.00
N GLU A 256 -10.09 -142.85 27.42
CA GLU A 256 -9.06 -143.54 28.22
C GLU A 256 -9.47 -143.65 29.70
N HIS A 257 -10.13 -142.62 30.26
CA HIS A 257 -10.62 -142.62 31.65
C HIS A 257 -11.60 -143.77 31.93
N ARG A 258 -12.57 -144.00 31.02
CA ARG A 258 -13.59 -145.06 31.14
C ARG A 258 -13.03 -146.48 31.02
N ARG A 259 -11.89 -146.66 30.35
CA ARG A 259 -11.27 -147.98 30.16
C ARG A 259 -10.54 -148.45 31.42
N LYS A 260 -9.84 -147.53 32.10
CA LYS A 260 -9.03 -147.82 33.28
C LYS A 260 -9.89 -148.22 34.50
N TYR A 261 -10.94 -147.46 34.78
CA TYR A 261 -11.85 -147.73 35.92
C TYR A 261 -12.60 -149.07 35.80
N ASN A 262 -13.00 -149.45 34.59
CA ASN A 262 -13.65 -150.74 34.34
C ASN A 262 -12.73 -151.93 34.59
N GLN A 263 -11.44 -151.79 34.29
CA GLN A 263 -10.47 -152.86 34.45
C GLN A 263 -10.07 -153.07 35.92
N GLU A 264 -9.99 -151.99 36.71
CA GLU A 264 -9.77 -152.06 38.16
C GLU A 264 -10.96 -152.72 38.90
N THR A 265 -12.19 -152.42 38.49
CA THR A 265 -13.39 -153.04 39.06
C THR A 265 -13.44 -154.55 38.77
N LEU A 266 -13.01 -154.96 37.57
CA LEU A 266 -12.93 -156.37 37.17
C LEU A 266 -11.94 -157.15 38.04
N GLN A 267 -10.77 -156.56 38.33
CA GLN A 267 -9.75 -157.18 39.20
C GLN A 267 -10.23 -157.33 40.65
N ALA A 268 -10.98 -156.38 41.18
CA ALA A 268 -11.51 -156.45 42.54
C ALA A 268 -12.54 -157.58 42.72
N LEU A 269 -13.35 -157.86 41.69
CA LEU A 269 -14.35 -158.94 41.70
C LEU A 269 -13.70 -160.33 41.62
N VAL A 270 -12.69 -160.51 40.77
CA VAL A 270 -11.95 -161.80 40.65
C VAL A 270 -11.22 -162.14 41.95
N ARG A 271 -10.67 -161.13 42.66
CA ARG A 271 -9.96 -161.35 43.94
C ARG A 271 -10.86 -161.84 45.08
N ASN A 272 -12.17 -161.62 44.99
CA ASN A 272 -13.17 -162.08 45.98
C ASN A 272 -13.83 -163.42 45.59
N GLY A 273 -13.23 -164.17 44.67
CA GLY A 273 -13.64 -165.55 44.35
C GLY A 273 -14.70 -165.68 43.26
N PHE A 274 -15.00 -164.61 42.51
CA PHE A 274 -15.89 -164.69 41.34
C PHE A 274 -15.13 -165.13 40.09
N ASP A 275 -15.73 -166.06 39.34
CA ASP A 275 -15.20 -166.49 38.03
C ASP A 275 -15.20 -165.33 37.03
N GLU A 276 -14.10 -165.18 36.29
CA GLU A 276 -13.74 -164.00 35.50
C GLU A 276 -14.78 -163.69 34.41
N LYS A 277 -15.40 -164.75 33.86
CA LYS A 277 -16.45 -164.61 32.85
C LYS A 277 -17.72 -163.99 33.43
N LEU A 278 -18.17 -164.45 34.60
CA LEU A 278 -19.35 -163.92 35.28
C LEU A 278 -19.12 -162.49 35.79
N ALA A 279 -17.92 -162.16 36.28
CA ALA A 279 -17.57 -160.81 36.73
C ALA A 279 -17.57 -159.79 35.56
N THR A 280 -17.12 -160.20 34.38
CA THR A 280 -17.15 -159.35 33.16
C THR A 280 -18.57 -159.09 32.69
N GLU A 281 -19.42 -160.11 32.72
CA GLU A 281 -20.84 -160.00 32.36
C GLU A 281 -21.60 -159.10 33.35
N PHE A 282 -21.29 -159.22 34.64
CA PHE A 282 -21.84 -158.35 35.68
C PHE A 282 -21.45 -156.88 35.48
N ILE A 283 -20.16 -156.57 35.24
CA ILE A 283 -19.72 -155.18 34.99
C ILE A 283 -20.36 -154.59 33.73
N LYS A 284 -20.55 -155.39 32.67
CA LYS A 284 -21.27 -154.93 31.47
C LYS A 284 -22.73 -154.59 31.75
N LEU A 285 -23.43 -155.43 32.52
CA LEU A 285 -24.83 -155.20 32.91
C LEU A 285 -24.99 -153.93 33.77
N VAL A 286 -24.03 -153.63 34.65
CA VAL A 286 -24.05 -152.41 35.48
C VAL A 286 -23.64 -151.16 34.68
N ALA A 287 -22.61 -151.24 33.84
CA ALA A 287 -22.17 -150.13 32.99
C ALA A 287 -23.20 -149.73 31.92
N SER A 288 -24.04 -150.67 31.48
CA SER A 288 -25.19 -150.42 30.60
C SER A 288 -26.48 -150.10 31.36
N ASN A 289 -26.41 -149.95 32.69
CA ASN A 289 -27.49 -149.53 33.59
C ASN A 289 -28.72 -150.46 33.58
N GLN A 290 -28.51 -151.76 33.38
CA GLN A 290 -29.56 -152.78 33.23
C GLN A 290 -29.94 -153.51 34.54
N ILE A 291 -29.29 -153.19 35.68
CA ILE A 291 -29.64 -153.70 37.01
C ILE A 291 -30.31 -152.57 37.82
N PRO A 292 -31.61 -152.69 38.22
CA PRO A 292 -32.31 -151.63 38.92
C PRO A 292 -31.66 -151.25 40.26
N HIS A 293 -31.57 -149.94 40.53
CA HIS A 293 -31.00 -149.33 41.74
C HIS A 293 -29.47 -149.47 41.95
N MET A 294 -28.69 -149.73 40.89
CA MET A 294 -27.22 -149.77 40.96
C MET A 294 -26.55 -149.16 39.71
N THR A 295 -25.71 -148.14 39.88
CA THR A 295 -25.01 -147.38 38.82
C THR A 295 -23.49 -147.40 38.99
N MET A 296 -22.71 -147.51 37.91
CA MET A 296 -21.25 -147.31 37.92
C MET A 296 -20.90 -145.83 37.65
N ASN A 297 -20.15 -145.20 38.56
CA ASN A 297 -19.52 -143.90 38.35
C ASN A 297 -18.08 -144.10 37.83
N TYR A 298 -17.67 -143.26 36.87
CA TYR A 298 -16.38 -143.28 36.18
C TYR A 298 -15.51 -142.07 36.48
#